data_AF-A0A645C2K3-F1
#
_entry.id   AF-A0A645C2K3-F1
#
_cell.length_a   1.000
_cell.length_b   1.000
_cell.length_c   1.000
_cell.angle_alpha   90.00
_cell.angle_beta   90.00
_cell.angle_gamma   90.00
#
_symmetry.space_group_name_H-M   'P 1'
#
loop_
_entity.id
_entity.type
_entity.pdbx_description
1 polymer ?
#
loop_
_entity_poly.entity_id
_entity_poly.type
_entity_poly.pdbx_seq_one_letter_code
_entity_poly.pdbx_strand_id
1 'polypeptide(L)'
;MTSLEVQTSANLIGVFFSNTWNAILMPFWKDGSTWVNSITDRPALDVISAALYALGIVVLIYRWIKQRHWQDMFLLLSIPVLMLPSIMALAFPIENPSTSRAGGAVVPIILIAVIGLESMLSSLWKRASNGVARGAVAAVALFLVILSANQNYDLVFRQYNDSYERSTWNTYQMGQVCKDFIDSFGASDTCYVSGLAYWADTRLVAIAAGYPDKDFALWPENYATVKDDPRAKMFIVRATQTQDLETLHQLFPTGFETYHKSDLPDHDFVSFMVPPAAQ
;
A
#
# COMPACT_ATOMS: atom_id res chain seq x y z
N MET A 1 -0.64 18.53 -13.00
CA MET A 1 -1.98 18.38 -12.40
C MET A 1 -2.42 16.97 -12.71
N THR A 2 -2.27 16.05 -11.76
CA THR A 2 -2.72 14.67 -11.90
C THR A 2 -4.24 14.67 -11.91
N SER A 3 -4.89 13.92 -12.80
CA SER A 3 -6.35 13.85 -12.99
C SER A 3 -7.18 13.46 -11.74
N LEU A 4 -6.51 13.15 -10.62
CA LEU A 4 -7.08 12.82 -9.32
C LEU A 4 -7.23 14.03 -8.39
N GLU A 5 -6.58 15.15 -8.69
CA GLU A 5 -6.77 16.42 -7.96
C GLU A 5 -8.17 16.94 -8.25
N VAL A 6 -9.07 16.82 -7.27
CA VAL A 6 -10.37 17.48 -7.38
C VAL A 6 -10.13 18.97 -7.12
N GLN A 7 -10.54 19.84 -8.04
CA GLN A 7 -10.61 21.29 -7.77
C GLN A 7 -11.31 21.47 -6.42
N THR A 8 -10.62 22.08 -5.45
CA THR A 8 -11.06 22.19 -4.06
C THR A 8 -12.56 22.48 -3.99
N SER A 9 -13.32 21.47 -3.56
CA SER A 9 -14.79 21.55 -3.56
C SER A 9 -15.24 22.80 -2.81
N ALA A 10 -16.30 23.46 -3.25
CA ALA A 10 -16.86 24.62 -2.56
C ALA A 10 -17.28 24.33 -1.10
N ASN A 11 -17.34 23.06 -0.69
CA ASN A 11 -17.72 22.62 0.65
C ASN A 11 -16.57 21.88 1.39
N LEU A 12 -15.47 22.59 1.64
CA LEU A 12 -14.32 22.06 2.40
C LEU A 12 -14.69 21.56 3.80
N ILE A 13 -15.64 22.24 4.45
CA ILE A 13 -16.12 21.87 5.80
C ILE A 13 -16.84 20.52 5.75
N GLY A 14 -17.70 20.30 4.76
CA GLY A 14 -18.38 19.02 4.57
C GLY A 14 -17.40 17.88 4.30
N VAL A 15 -16.37 18.11 3.49
CA VAL A 15 -15.30 17.13 3.25
C VAL A 15 -14.54 16.83 4.54
N PHE A 16 -14.19 17.84 5.34
CA PHE A 16 -13.51 17.64 6.62
C PHE A 16 -14.29 16.73 7.59
N PHE A 17 -15.60 16.96 7.76
CA PHE A 17 -16.42 16.13 8.64
C PHE A 17 -16.64 14.73 8.08
N SER A 18 -16.81 14.59 6.76
CA SER A 18 -16.87 13.28 6.09
C SER A 18 -15.57 12.49 6.31
N ASN A 19 -14.44 13.14 6.10
CA ASN A 19 -13.11 12.58 6.33
C ASN A 19 -12.86 12.21 7.80
N THR A 20 -13.36 13.02 8.74
CA THR A 20 -13.29 12.74 10.18
C THR A 20 -14.11 11.50 10.53
N TRP A 21 -15.33 11.41 9.99
CA TRP A 21 -16.21 10.26 10.19
C TRP A 21 -15.59 8.96 9.66
N ASN A 22 -15.10 9.01 8.42
CA ASN A 22 -14.42 7.88 7.79
C ASN A 22 -13.18 7.44 8.57
N ALA A 23 -12.36 8.40 9.05
CA ALA A 23 -11.17 8.09 9.85
C ALA A 23 -11.51 7.46 11.21
N ILE A 24 -12.53 7.95 11.91
CA ILE A 24 -12.93 7.42 13.23
C ILE A 24 -13.56 6.02 13.09
N LEU A 25 -14.32 5.75 12.04
CA LEU A 25 -14.91 4.44 11.77
C LEU A 25 -13.92 3.42 11.18
N MET A 26 -12.77 3.88 10.70
CA MET A 26 -11.72 3.06 10.08
C MET A 26 -11.37 1.76 10.84
N PRO A 27 -11.22 1.76 12.18
CA PRO A 27 -10.92 0.54 12.93
C PRO A 27 -11.99 -0.55 12.83
N PHE A 28 -13.24 -0.18 12.51
CA PHE A 28 -14.40 -1.06 12.55
C PHE A 28 -14.99 -1.39 11.18
N TRP A 29 -14.73 -0.56 10.16
CA TRP A 29 -15.45 -0.64 8.90
C TRP A 29 -14.56 -0.72 7.66
N LYS A 30 -13.83 0.36 7.35
CA LYS A 30 -13.11 0.50 6.08
C LYS A 30 -11.81 1.29 6.27
N ASP A 31 -10.68 0.72 5.86
CA ASP A 31 -9.33 1.23 6.05
C ASP A 31 -8.80 2.08 4.90
N GLY A 32 -9.45 2.03 3.73
CA GLY A 32 -9.17 2.88 2.58
C GLY A 32 -9.04 2.10 1.28
N SER A 33 -8.41 2.74 0.30
CA SER A 33 -8.20 2.23 -1.07
C SER A 33 -6.72 2.10 -1.46
N THR A 34 -5.80 2.36 -0.52
CA THR A 34 -4.37 2.28 -0.78
C THR A 34 -3.89 0.83 -0.69
N TRP A 35 -3.84 0.15 -1.83
CA TRP A 35 -3.44 -1.27 -1.93
C TRP A 35 -1.95 -1.51 -1.59
N VAL A 36 -1.11 -0.49 -1.73
CA VAL A 36 0.36 -0.62 -1.57
C VAL A 36 0.74 -0.96 -0.14
N ASN A 37 -0.06 -0.59 0.86
CA ASN A 37 0.28 -0.75 2.27
C ASN A 37 -0.77 -1.50 3.10
N SER A 38 -1.88 -1.92 2.50
CA SER A 38 -2.92 -2.75 3.13
C SER A 38 -3.78 -3.43 2.07
N ILE A 39 -4.56 -4.42 2.48
CA ILE A 39 -5.70 -4.88 1.68
C ILE A 39 -6.79 -3.82 1.78
N THR A 40 -7.37 -3.43 0.65
CA THR A 40 -8.35 -2.34 0.62
C THR A 40 -9.73 -2.77 1.12
N ASP A 41 -10.55 -1.77 1.46
CA ASP A 41 -11.98 -1.91 1.70
C ASP A 41 -12.38 -2.82 2.88
N ARG A 42 -11.51 -2.97 3.89
CA ARG A 42 -11.75 -3.81 5.08
C ARG A 42 -11.61 -3.02 6.38
N PRO A 43 -12.09 -3.53 7.53
CA PRO A 43 -11.76 -2.93 8.82
C PRO A 43 -10.25 -2.90 9.06
N ALA A 44 -9.75 -1.80 9.63
CA ALA A 44 -8.33 -1.64 9.91
C ALA A 44 -7.85 -2.50 11.11
N LEU A 45 -8.75 -2.94 11.98
CA LEU A 45 -8.45 -3.89 13.05
C LEU A 45 -9.05 -5.27 12.75
N ASP A 46 -8.43 -6.33 13.28
CA ASP A 46 -9.08 -7.63 13.37
C ASP A 46 -10.29 -7.60 14.33
N VAL A 47 -11.16 -8.60 14.22
CA VAL A 47 -12.43 -8.64 14.96
C VAL A 47 -12.21 -8.58 16.47
N ILE A 48 -11.16 -9.23 16.98
CA ILE A 48 -10.88 -9.29 18.43
C ILE A 48 -10.37 -7.93 18.90
N SER A 49 -9.38 -7.37 18.22
CA SER A 49 -8.83 -6.05 18.54
C SER A 49 -9.90 -4.95 18.44
N ALA A 50 -10.78 -5.01 17.42
CA ALA A 50 -11.91 -4.09 17.28
C ALA A 50 -12.89 -4.19 18.45
N ALA A 51 -13.29 -5.41 18.84
CA ALA A 51 -14.20 -5.61 19.97
C ALA A 51 -13.60 -5.11 21.29
N LEU A 52 -12.32 -5.41 21.54
CA LEU A 52 -11.59 -4.94 22.71
C LEU A 52 -11.39 -3.43 22.71
N TYR A 53 -11.14 -2.83 21.55
CA TYR A 53 -11.06 -1.38 21.38
C TYR A 53 -12.39 -0.71 21.71
N ALA A 54 -13.51 -1.22 21.19
CA ALA A 54 -14.85 -0.72 21.54
C ALA A 54 -15.14 -0.83 23.04
N LEU A 55 -14.79 -1.97 23.66
CA LEU A 55 -14.92 -2.15 25.11
C LEU A 55 -14.04 -1.15 25.89
N GLY A 56 -12.81 -0.95 25.45
CA GLY A 56 -11.88 0.02 26.03
C GLY A 56 -12.40 1.45 25.98
N ILE A 57 -13.01 1.87 24.86
CA ILE A 57 -13.67 3.17 24.74
C ILE A 57 -14.78 3.30 25.80
N VAL A 58 -15.65 2.29 25.92
CA VAL A 58 -16.73 2.29 26.92
C VAL A 58 -16.18 2.39 28.34
N VAL A 59 -15.12 1.63 28.66
CA VAL A 59 -14.45 1.68 29.96
C VAL A 59 -13.88 3.07 30.25
N LEU A 60 -13.17 3.67 29.30
CA LEU A 60 -12.59 5.01 29.47
C LEU A 60 -13.65 6.09 29.65
N ILE A 61 -14.72 6.06 28.85
CA ILE A 61 -15.84 7.01 28.99
C ILE A 61 -16.48 6.86 30.36
N TYR A 62 -16.79 5.62 30.78
CA TYR A 62 -17.38 5.35 32.09
C TYR A 62 -16.46 5.81 33.23
N ARG A 63 -15.17 5.47 33.17
CA ARG A 63 -14.16 5.86 34.17
C ARG A 63 -14.04 7.37 34.25
N TRP A 64 -14.01 8.06 33.11
CA TRP A 64 -13.97 9.52 33.07
C TRP A 64 -15.23 10.16 33.66
N ILE A 65 -16.43 9.66 33.36
CA ILE A 65 -17.68 10.20 33.94
C ILE A 65 -17.66 10.12 35.47
N LYS A 66 -17.11 9.02 36.03
CA LYS A 66 -17.07 8.77 37.47
C LYS A 66 -15.91 9.47 38.20
N GLN A 67 -14.70 9.44 37.62
CA GLN A 67 -13.46 9.83 38.29
C GLN A 67 -12.85 11.11 37.72
N ARG A 68 -13.29 11.55 36.52
CA ARG A 68 -12.81 12.75 35.82
C ARG A 68 -11.30 12.77 35.58
N HIS A 69 -10.67 11.60 35.41
CA HIS A 69 -9.27 11.49 35.05
C HIS A 69 -9.03 12.02 33.64
N TRP A 70 -8.25 13.09 33.53
CA TRP A 70 -7.98 13.74 32.25
C TRP A 70 -7.22 12.84 31.26
N GLN A 71 -6.46 11.87 31.75
CA GLN A 71 -5.71 10.90 30.93
C GLN A 71 -6.63 10.08 30.02
N ASP A 72 -7.87 9.80 30.47
CA ASP A 72 -8.85 9.04 29.70
C ASP A 72 -9.31 9.83 28.47
N MET A 73 -9.59 11.11 28.67
CA MET A 73 -9.94 12.01 27.57
C MET A 73 -8.75 12.31 26.67
N PHE A 74 -7.55 12.42 27.24
CA PHE A 74 -6.34 12.58 26.45
C PHE A 74 -6.15 11.41 25.48
N LEU A 75 -6.31 10.16 25.94
CA LEU A 75 -6.21 8.98 25.06
C LEU A 75 -7.27 9.02 23.94
N LEU A 76 -8.54 9.29 24.27
CA LEU A 76 -9.60 9.35 23.27
C LEU A 76 -9.40 10.50 22.25
N LEU A 77 -8.99 11.68 22.71
CA LEU A 77 -8.77 12.85 21.86
C LEU A 77 -7.48 12.75 21.05
N SER A 78 -6.48 11.98 21.52
CA SER A 78 -5.25 11.76 20.77
C SER A 78 -5.49 11.03 19.44
N ILE A 79 -6.52 10.18 19.37
CA ILE A 79 -6.87 9.42 18.15
C ILE A 79 -7.20 10.36 16.98
N PRO A 80 -8.25 11.22 17.03
CA PRO A 80 -8.55 12.10 15.91
C PRO A 80 -7.42 13.10 15.63
N VAL A 81 -6.67 13.53 16.65
CA VAL A 81 -5.50 14.41 16.47
C VAL A 81 -4.41 13.71 15.65
N LEU A 82 -4.08 12.46 15.96
CA LEU A 82 -3.09 11.68 15.23
C LEU A 82 -3.60 11.22 13.85
N MET A 83 -4.91 11.23 13.62
CA MET A 83 -5.53 11.00 12.32
C MET A 83 -5.63 12.26 11.45
N LEU A 84 -5.28 13.44 11.97
CA LEU A 84 -5.38 14.71 11.22
C LEU A 84 -4.73 14.69 9.83
N PRO A 85 -3.54 14.08 9.61
CA PRO A 85 -2.97 14.02 8.27
C PRO A 85 -3.87 13.32 7.24
N SER A 86 -4.64 12.31 7.65
CA SER A 86 -5.65 11.67 6.80
C SER A 86 -6.92 12.54 6.70
N ILE A 87 -7.36 13.15 7.80
CA ILE A 87 -8.58 13.95 7.85
C ILE A 87 -8.45 15.20 6.96
N MET A 88 -7.29 15.84 6.97
CA MET A 88 -6.98 17.07 6.24
C MET A 88 -6.62 16.85 4.76
N ALA A 89 -6.73 15.62 4.25
CA ALA A 89 -6.56 15.30 2.82
C ALA A 89 -7.76 15.79 1.98
N LEU A 90 -8.03 17.10 2.00
CA LEU A 90 -9.22 17.71 1.40
C LEU A 90 -9.19 17.72 -0.13
N ALA A 91 -7.98 17.74 -0.72
CA ALA A 91 -7.79 17.70 -2.18
C ALA A 91 -7.91 16.28 -2.78
N PHE A 92 -7.77 15.25 -1.94
CA PHE A 92 -7.89 13.84 -2.33
C PHE A 92 -8.80 13.06 -1.35
N PRO A 93 -10.10 13.37 -1.25
CA PRO A 93 -10.98 12.72 -0.29
C PRO A 93 -11.14 11.22 -0.53
N ILE A 94 -10.94 10.76 -1.77
CA ILE A 94 -11.03 9.34 -2.14
C ILE A 94 -9.92 8.48 -1.52
N GLU A 95 -8.83 9.11 -1.08
CA GLU A 95 -7.76 8.46 -0.32
C GLU A 95 -8.03 8.48 1.20
N ASN A 96 -9.19 8.97 1.65
CA ASN A 96 -9.59 8.90 3.05
C ASN A 96 -10.59 7.75 3.27
N PRO A 97 -10.38 6.89 4.29
CA PRO A 97 -9.26 6.92 5.22
C PRO A 97 -7.96 6.40 4.60
N SER A 98 -6.83 6.86 5.14
CA SER A 98 -5.50 6.40 4.73
C SER A 98 -4.76 5.87 5.95
N THR A 99 -4.47 4.57 5.95
CA THR A 99 -3.71 3.89 7.00
C THR A 99 -2.28 4.41 7.12
N SER A 100 -1.64 4.82 6.01
CA SER A 100 -0.30 5.42 6.03
C SER A 100 -0.28 6.81 6.67
N ARG A 101 -1.32 7.64 6.44
CA ARG A 101 -1.44 8.99 7.03
C ARG A 101 -1.99 8.97 8.44
N ALA A 102 -2.84 8.01 8.77
CA ALA A 102 -3.43 7.82 10.10
C ALA A 102 -2.59 6.91 11.01
N GLY A 103 -1.43 6.43 10.55
CA GLY A 103 -0.64 5.41 11.24
C GLY A 103 -0.25 5.79 12.67
N GLY A 104 -0.08 7.08 12.97
CA GLY A 104 0.20 7.54 14.34
C GLY A 104 -0.89 7.15 15.35
N ALA A 105 -2.15 7.05 14.92
CA ALA A 105 -3.27 6.71 15.78
C ALA A 105 -3.28 5.23 16.22
N VAL A 106 -2.46 4.37 15.62
CA VAL A 106 -2.36 2.96 16.02
C VAL A 106 -2.00 2.80 17.50
N VAL A 107 -1.13 3.68 18.01
CA VAL A 107 -0.63 3.61 19.39
C VAL A 107 -1.77 3.77 20.41
N PRO A 108 -2.53 4.89 20.43
CA PRO A 108 -3.65 5.01 21.37
C PRO A 108 -4.76 3.99 21.12
N ILE A 109 -5.02 3.58 19.87
CA ILE A 109 -6.03 2.56 19.57
C ILE A 109 -5.68 1.23 20.24
N ILE A 110 -4.45 0.74 20.08
CA ILE A 110 -4.00 -0.51 20.69
C ILE A 110 -3.96 -0.39 22.22
N LEU A 111 -3.52 0.74 22.77
CA LEU A 111 -3.56 0.97 24.22
C LEU A 111 -4.99 0.88 24.76
N ILE A 112 -5.97 1.46 24.07
CA ILE A 112 -7.38 1.40 24.47
C ILE A 112 -7.91 -0.05 24.36
N ALA A 113 -7.54 -0.78 23.31
CA ALA A 113 -7.89 -2.20 23.19
C ALA A 113 -7.33 -3.03 24.35
N VAL A 114 -6.08 -2.79 24.75
CA VAL A 114 -5.45 -3.44 25.91
C VAL A 114 -6.17 -3.07 27.21
N ILE A 115 -6.61 -1.81 27.39
CA ILE A 115 -7.42 -1.40 28.54
C ILE A 115 -8.75 -2.17 28.57
N GLY A 116 -9.41 -2.34 27.42
CA GLY A 116 -10.61 -3.16 27.30
C GLY A 116 -10.37 -4.61 27.71
N LEU A 117 -9.29 -5.21 27.22
CA LEU A 117 -8.89 -6.59 27.56
C LEU A 117 -8.59 -6.73 29.06
N GLU A 118 -7.75 -5.85 29.61
CA GLU A 118 -7.38 -5.87 31.03
C GLU A 118 -8.60 -5.70 31.92
N SER A 119 -9.50 -4.77 31.60
CA SER A 119 -10.71 -4.52 32.39
C SER A 119 -11.66 -5.71 32.38
N MET A 120 -11.79 -6.40 31.24
CA MET A 120 -12.58 -7.62 31.12
C MET A 120 -11.96 -8.75 31.95
N LEU A 121 -10.67 -9.03 31.74
CA LEU A 121 -9.98 -10.15 32.40
C LEU A 121 -9.87 -9.93 33.90
N SER A 122 -9.57 -8.73 34.37
CA SER A 122 -9.48 -8.41 35.80
C SER A 122 -10.83 -8.52 36.50
N SER A 123 -11.92 -8.17 35.81
CA SER A 123 -13.29 -8.35 36.32
C SER A 123 -13.67 -9.82 36.46
N LEU A 124 -13.30 -10.66 35.49
CA LEU A 124 -13.52 -12.11 35.56
C LEU A 124 -12.64 -12.75 36.64
N TRP A 125 -11.36 -12.35 36.71
CA TRP A 125 -10.41 -12.87 37.68
C TRP A 125 -10.82 -12.61 39.12
N LYS A 126 -11.32 -11.40 39.43
CA LYS A 126 -11.82 -11.05 40.76
C LYS A 126 -13.05 -11.87 41.17
N ARG A 127 -13.86 -12.32 40.21
CA ARG A 127 -15.04 -13.19 40.45
C ARG A 127 -14.69 -14.67 40.53
N ALA A 128 -13.51 -15.08 40.07
CA ALA A 128 -13.07 -16.47 40.10
C ALA A 128 -12.78 -16.94 41.54
N SER A 129 -13.58 -17.88 42.03
CA SER A 129 -13.55 -18.36 43.42
C SER A 129 -12.48 -19.43 43.68
N ASN A 130 -11.96 -20.10 42.66
CA ASN A 130 -10.99 -21.19 42.80
C ASN A 130 -9.93 -21.19 41.68
N GLY A 131 -8.92 -22.07 41.81
CA GLY A 131 -7.82 -22.17 40.85
C GLY A 131 -8.24 -22.58 39.45
N VAL A 132 -9.28 -23.41 39.32
CA VAL A 132 -9.84 -23.83 38.01
C VAL A 132 -10.46 -22.64 37.28
N ALA A 133 -11.28 -21.83 37.97
CA ALA A 133 -11.89 -20.63 37.41
C ALA A 133 -10.83 -19.59 36.99
N ARG A 134 -9.76 -19.42 37.78
CA ARG A 134 -8.63 -18.56 37.40
C ARG A 134 -7.88 -19.10 36.18
N GLY A 135 -7.65 -20.41 36.12
CA GLY A 135 -7.10 -21.08 34.94
C GLY A 135 -7.95 -20.86 33.69
N ALA A 136 -9.27 -20.91 33.82
CA ALA A 136 -10.20 -20.62 32.72
C ALA A 136 -10.09 -19.17 32.22
N VAL A 137 -9.96 -18.18 33.10
CA VAL A 137 -9.74 -16.78 32.70
C VAL A 137 -8.43 -16.61 31.93
N ALA A 138 -7.34 -17.24 32.40
CA ALA A 138 -6.06 -17.24 31.69
C ALA A 138 -6.17 -17.92 30.31
N ALA A 139 -6.90 -19.03 30.23
CA ALA A 139 -7.16 -19.73 28.96
C ALA A 139 -7.94 -18.86 27.97
N VAL A 140 -8.96 -18.13 28.44
CA VAL A 140 -9.72 -17.16 27.61
C VAL A 140 -8.80 -16.05 27.10
N ALA A 141 -7.95 -15.48 27.96
CA ALA A 141 -6.98 -14.46 27.56
C ALA A 141 -6.06 -14.97 26.45
N LEU A 142 -5.46 -16.15 26.65
CA LEU A 142 -4.58 -16.77 25.67
C LEU A 142 -5.31 -17.08 24.36
N PHE A 143 -6.53 -17.60 24.44
CA PHE A 143 -7.35 -17.91 23.28
C PHE A 143 -7.64 -16.67 22.43
N LEU A 144 -8.03 -15.55 23.05
CA LEU A 144 -8.27 -14.29 22.33
C LEU A 144 -7.02 -13.77 21.64
N VAL A 145 -5.86 -13.83 22.31
CA VAL A 145 -4.57 -13.43 21.73
C VAL A 145 -4.22 -14.32 20.54
N ILE A 146 -4.36 -15.65 20.66
CA ILE A 146 -4.07 -16.59 19.57
C ILE A 146 -5.02 -16.35 18.38
N LEU A 147 -6.31 -16.13 18.62
CA LEU A 147 -7.28 -15.84 17.56
C LEU A 147 -6.97 -14.53 16.83
N SER A 148 -6.60 -13.48 17.56
CA SER A 148 -6.18 -12.21 16.97
C SER A 148 -4.88 -12.39 16.17
N ALA A 149 -3.89 -13.09 16.72
CA ALA A 149 -2.63 -13.37 16.04
C ALA A 149 -2.82 -14.16 14.74
N ASN A 150 -3.68 -15.18 14.75
CA ASN A 150 -3.99 -15.98 13.56
C ASN A 150 -4.67 -15.16 12.47
N GLN A 151 -5.62 -14.29 12.82
CA GLN A 151 -6.27 -13.38 11.85
C GLN A 151 -5.27 -12.41 11.22
N ASN A 152 -4.39 -11.82 12.03
CA ASN A 152 -3.38 -10.89 11.55
C ASN A 152 -2.29 -11.60 10.73
N TYR A 153 -1.92 -12.84 11.10
CA TYR A 153 -0.98 -13.65 10.34
C TYR A 153 -1.53 -13.97 8.94
N ASP A 154 -2.77 -14.42 8.86
CA ASP A 154 -3.45 -14.66 7.59
C ASP A 154 -3.50 -13.39 6.73
N LEU A 155 -3.93 -12.28 7.33
CA LEU A 155 -4.01 -10.99 6.67
C LEU A 155 -2.67 -10.58 6.03
N VAL A 156 -1.59 -10.56 6.82
CA VAL A 156 -0.30 -10.02 6.36
C VAL A 156 0.42 -10.99 5.43
N PHE A 157 0.53 -12.26 5.82
CA PHE A 157 1.42 -13.21 5.13
C PHE A 157 0.76 -13.99 4.02
N ARG A 158 -0.57 -13.96 3.92
CA ARG A 158 -1.30 -14.65 2.85
C ARG A 158 -2.07 -13.66 2.01
N GLN A 159 -3.08 -13.02 2.57
CA GLN A 159 -4.01 -12.22 1.79
C GLN A 159 -3.34 -10.96 1.21
N TYR A 160 -2.54 -10.25 2.00
CA TYR A 160 -1.84 -9.07 1.54
C TYR A 160 -0.70 -9.45 0.59
N ASN A 161 0.04 -10.52 0.86
CA ASN A 161 1.06 -11.04 -0.05
C ASN A 161 0.46 -11.37 -1.44
N ASP A 162 -0.59 -12.17 -1.47
CA ASP A 162 -1.28 -12.56 -2.70
C ASP A 162 -1.83 -11.33 -3.46
N SER A 163 -2.40 -10.37 -2.74
CA SER A 163 -2.93 -9.13 -3.34
C SER A 163 -1.81 -8.25 -3.89
N TYR A 164 -0.70 -8.14 -3.16
CA TYR A 164 0.45 -7.31 -3.52
C TYR A 164 1.17 -7.87 -4.75
N GLU A 165 1.42 -9.17 -4.78
CA GLU A 165 2.01 -9.86 -5.92
C GLU A 165 1.19 -9.61 -7.19
N ARG A 166 -0.13 -9.80 -7.15
CA ARG A 166 -1.01 -9.57 -8.31
C ARG A 166 -1.12 -8.11 -8.74
N SER A 167 -0.84 -7.16 -7.85
CA SER A 167 -0.97 -5.73 -8.12
C SER A 167 0.34 -5.08 -8.58
N THR A 168 1.46 -5.75 -8.35
CA THR A 168 2.80 -5.23 -8.67
C THR A 168 3.31 -5.81 -9.99
N TRP A 169 4.13 -5.03 -10.70
CA TRP A 169 4.80 -5.48 -11.91
C TRP A 169 6.21 -6.01 -11.60
N ASN A 170 6.76 -6.80 -12.51
CA ASN A 170 8.10 -7.40 -12.43
C ASN A 170 9.24 -6.38 -12.64
N THR A 171 9.15 -5.24 -11.95
CA THR A 171 10.05 -4.10 -12.08
C THR A 171 11.52 -4.50 -11.80
N TYR A 172 11.76 -5.41 -10.85
CA TYR A 172 13.12 -5.89 -10.59
C TYR A 172 13.71 -6.65 -11.78
N GLN A 173 12.93 -7.53 -12.42
CA GLN A 173 13.39 -8.27 -13.60
C GLN A 173 13.61 -7.33 -14.79
N MET A 174 12.70 -6.37 -15.01
CA MET A 174 12.87 -5.34 -16.03
C MET A 174 14.14 -4.50 -15.77
N GLY A 175 14.38 -4.16 -14.51
CA GLY A 175 15.56 -3.42 -14.07
C GLY A 175 16.84 -4.20 -14.31
N GLN A 176 16.83 -5.52 -14.06
CA GLN A 176 17.96 -6.41 -14.36
C GLN A 176 18.25 -6.45 -15.86
N VAL A 177 17.23 -6.53 -16.72
CA VAL A 177 17.41 -6.47 -18.18
C VAL A 177 18.04 -5.13 -18.60
N CYS A 178 17.57 -4.00 -18.06
CA CYS A 178 18.21 -2.70 -18.32
C CYS A 178 19.64 -2.68 -17.81
N LYS A 179 19.90 -3.19 -16.61
CA LYS A 179 21.24 -3.24 -16.00
C LYS A 179 22.20 -4.04 -16.87
N ASP A 180 21.83 -5.24 -17.28
CA ASP A 180 22.66 -6.12 -18.10
C ASP A 180 22.97 -5.50 -19.47
N PHE A 181 21.98 -4.81 -20.06
CA PHE A 181 22.18 -4.03 -21.28
C PHE A 181 23.19 -2.90 -21.08
N ILE A 182 23.03 -2.11 -20.02
CA ILE A 182 23.90 -0.96 -19.70
C ILE A 182 25.33 -1.42 -19.39
N ASP A 183 25.48 -2.47 -18.59
CA ASP A 183 26.79 -3.00 -18.17
C ASP A 183 27.55 -3.69 -19.32
N SER A 184 26.86 -4.06 -20.41
CA SER A 184 27.47 -4.74 -21.56
C SER A 184 27.92 -3.80 -22.68
N PHE A 185 26.98 -3.09 -23.31
CA PHE A 185 27.25 -2.27 -24.50
C PHE A 185 26.29 -1.07 -24.65
N GLY A 186 25.30 -0.97 -23.76
CA GLY A 186 24.30 0.08 -23.76
C GLY A 186 24.73 1.31 -22.97
N ALA A 187 23.77 2.21 -22.77
CA ALA A 187 23.90 3.35 -21.87
C ALA A 187 22.59 3.52 -21.10
N SER A 188 22.65 4.10 -19.90
CA SER A 188 21.46 4.35 -19.11
C SER A 188 20.50 5.37 -19.73
N ASP A 189 20.96 6.18 -20.69
CA ASP A 189 20.12 7.09 -21.48
C ASP A 189 19.42 6.41 -22.67
N THR A 190 19.76 5.14 -22.94
CA THR A 190 19.19 4.35 -24.03
C THR A 190 18.50 3.08 -23.57
N CYS A 191 18.24 2.93 -22.25
CA CYS A 191 17.22 2.01 -21.76
C CYS A 191 15.91 2.77 -21.56
N TYR A 192 14.85 2.27 -22.18
CA TYR A 192 13.53 2.85 -22.17
C TYR A 192 12.52 1.83 -21.67
N VAL A 193 11.54 2.28 -20.90
CA VAL A 193 10.36 1.51 -20.51
C VAL A 193 9.16 2.23 -21.09
N SER A 194 8.31 1.50 -21.82
CA SER A 194 7.11 2.06 -22.44
C SER A 194 6.24 2.75 -21.39
N GLY A 195 5.93 4.03 -21.64
CA GLY A 195 4.99 4.80 -20.82
C GLY A 195 3.55 4.33 -21.06
N LEU A 196 2.94 3.69 -20.06
CA LEU A 196 1.57 3.18 -20.14
C LEU A 196 0.83 3.34 -18.79
N ALA A 197 -0.48 3.60 -18.84
CA ALA A 197 -1.31 3.64 -17.63
C ALA A 197 -1.47 2.24 -17.02
N TYR A 198 -1.45 2.17 -15.68
CA TYR A 198 -1.55 0.90 -14.92
C TYR A 198 -0.45 -0.12 -15.26
N TRP A 199 0.70 0.37 -15.74
CA TRP A 199 1.90 -0.40 -16.02
C TRP A 199 2.95 -0.23 -14.91
N ALA A 200 4.13 -0.86 -15.09
CA ALA A 200 5.26 -0.73 -14.18
C ALA A 200 5.66 0.76 -14.01
N ASP A 201 6.00 1.14 -12.78
CA ASP A 201 6.61 2.45 -12.52
C ASP A 201 8.03 2.45 -13.08
N THR A 202 8.24 3.25 -14.11
CA THR A 202 9.49 3.34 -14.89
C THR A 202 10.66 3.83 -14.06
N ARG A 203 10.41 4.58 -12.98
CA ARG A 203 11.44 5.03 -12.03
C ARG A 203 11.89 3.89 -11.15
N LEU A 204 10.98 3.01 -10.74
CA LEU A 204 11.35 1.81 -9.99
C LEU A 204 12.23 0.87 -10.83
N VAL A 205 12.02 0.81 -12.15
CA VAL A 205 12.89 0.05 -13.08
C VAL A 205 14.29 0.66 -13.10
N ALA A 206 14.39 1.99 -13.18
CA ALA A 206 15.68 2.70 -13.14
C ALA A 206 16.40 2.48 -11.80
N ILE A 207 15.69 2.57 -10.67
CA ILE A 207 16.23 2.25 -9.34
C ILE A 207 16.76 0.81 -9.28
N ALA A 208 15.98 -0.16 -9.76
CA ALA A 208 16.40 -1.57 -9.81
C ALA A 208 17.64 -1.79 -10.70
N ALA A 209 17.80 -1.00 -11.77
CA ALA A 209 18.99 -1.00 -12.61
C ALA A 209 20.21 -0.31 -11.98
N GLY A 210 20.04 0.41 -10.86
CA GLY A 210 21.10 1.14 -10.16
C GLY A 210 21.19 2.63 -10.49
N TYR A 211 20.15 3.22 -11.10
CA TYR A 211 20.08 4.62 -11.52
C TYR A 211 18.90 5.34 -10.83
N PRO A 212 19.00 5.63 -9.52
CA PRO A 212 17.87 6.19 -8.75
C PRO A 212 17.52 7.64 -9.09
N ASP A 213 18.38 8.34 -9.80
CA ASP A 213 18.22 9.70 -10.29
C ASP A 213 17.56 9.78 -11.68
N LYS A 214 17.26 8.63 -12.30
CA LYS A 214 16.68 8.53 -13.64
C LYS A 214 15.22 8.07 -13.64
N ASP A 215 14.56 8.44 -14.72
CA ASP A 215 13.29 7.86 -15.15
C ASP A 215 13.49 7.27 -16.55
N PHE A 216 13.28 5.96 -16.71
CA PHE A 216 13.41 5.29 -18.00
C PHE A 216 12.15 5.44 -18.88
N ALA A 217 11.14 6.21 -18.47
CA ALA A 217 9.92 6.39 -19.26
C ALA A 217 10.20 6.92 -20.67
N LEU A 218 9.67 6.21 -21.67
CA LEU A 218 9.51 6.71 -23.03
C LEU A 218 8.10 6.38 -23.52
N TRP A 219 7.30 7.42 -23.76
CA TRP A 219 5.95 7.25 -24.27
C TRP A 219 5.96 6.73 -25.73
N PRO A 220 5.04 5.84 -26.11
CA PRO A 220 5.01 5.25 -27.46
C PRO A 220 5.02 6.28 -28.60
N GLU A 221 4.31 7.40 -28.43
CA GLU A 221 4.28 8.50 -29.42
C GLU A 221 5.66 9.12 -29.66
N ASN A 222 6.59 8.97 -28.69
CA ASN A 222 7.93 9.53 -28.73
C ASN A 222 8.99 8.52 -29.20
N TYR A 223 8.66 7.27 -29.54
CA TYR A 223 9.65 6.30 -30.02
C TYR A 223 10.45 6.79 -31.24
N ALA A 224 9.82 7.57 -32.13
CA ALA A 224 10.51 8.13 -33.29
C ALA A 224 11.59 9.15 -32.91
N THR A 225 11.50 9.81 -31.75
CA THR A 225 12.45 10.85 -31.31
C THR A 225 13.85 10.31 -31.01
N VAL A 226 13.94 9.03 -30.64
CA VAL A 226 15.21 8.37 -30.34
C VAL A 226 15.76 7.60 -31.54
N LYS A 227 15.08 7.65 -32.70
CA LYS A 227 15.44 6.85 -33.88
C LYS A 227 16.87 7.12 -34.35
N ASP A 228 17.26 8.39 -34.40
CA ASP A 228 18.52 8.84 -34.97
C ASP A 228 19.71 8.74 -34.01
N ASP A 229 19.50 8.31 -32.75
CA ASP A 229 20.61 8.02 -31.84
C ASP A 229 21.39 6.80 -32.38
N PRO A 230 22.70 6.89 -32.65
CA PRO A 230 23.46 5.77 -33.22
C PRO A 230 23.75 4.67 -32.19
N ARG A 231 23.57 4.93 -30.90
CA ARG A 231 23.84 3.96 -29.83
C ARG A 231 22.82 2.82 -29.84
N ALA A 232 23.23 1.70 -29.26
CA ALA A 232 22.31 0.60 -28.97
C ALA A 232 21.16 1.09 -28.07
N LYS A 233 19.98 0.51 -28.21
CA LYS A 233 18.79 0.86 -27.43
C LYS A 233 18.12 -0.38 -26.89
N MET A 234 17.50 -0.23 -25.72
CA MET A 234 16.67 -1.25 -25.10
C MET A 234 15.30 -0.65 -24.82
N PHE A 235 14.24 -1.33 -25.23
CA PHE A 235 12.86 -0.96 -24.91
C PHE A 235 12.21 -2.09 -24.13
N ILE A 236 11.67 -1.78 -22.96
CA ILE A 236 10.85 -2.70 -22.16
C ILE A 236 9.38 -2.37 -22.43
N VAL A 237 8.66 -3.34 -22.97
CA VAL A 237 7.27 -3.18 -23.40
C VAL A 237 6.41 -4.24 -22.74
N ARG A 238 5.17 -3.89 -22.39
CA ARG A 238 4.19 -4.86 -21.90
C ARG A 238 3.90 -5.91 -22.98
N ALA A 239 3.93 -7.19 -22.65
CA ALA A 239 3.77 -8.26 -23.65
C ALA A 239 2.42 -8.22 -24.39
N THR A 240 1.36 -7.76 -23.74
CA THR A 240 0.03 -7.62 -24.35
C THR A 240 -0.12 -6.39 -25.25
N GLN A 241 0.89 -5.52 -25.29
CA GLN A 241 0.84 -4.25 -26.03
C GLN A 241 1.43 -4.42 -27.43
N THR A 242 0.70 -5.13 -28.29
CA THR A 242 1.18 -5.47 -29.65
C THR A 242 1.43 -4.25 -30.53
N GLN A 243 0.65 -3.17 -30.37
CA GLN A 243 0.80 -1.94 -31.15
C GLN A 243 2.16 -1.26 -30.92
N ASP A 244 2.67 -1.29 -29.68
CA ASP A 244 3.98 -0.73 -29.35
C ASP A 244 5.09 -1.53 -30.06
N LEU A 245 5.01 -2.85 -30.01
CA LEU A 245 5.98 -3.74 -30.67
C LEU A 245 5.96 -3.56 -32.19
N GLU A 246 4.77 -3.50 -32.80
CA GLU A 246 4.63 -3.21 -34.23
C GLU A 246 5.27 -1.86 -34.62
N THR A 247 5.09 -0.85 -33.79
CA THR A 247 5.70 0.48 -34.00
C THR A 247 7.22 0.41 -33.88
N LEU A 248 7.75 -0.32 -32.89
CA LEU A 248 9.19 -0.53 -32.72
C LEU A 248 9.81 -1.29 -33.90
N HIS A 249 9.14 -2.33 -34.43
CA HIS A 249 9.58 -3.04 -35.64
C HIS A 249 9.62 -2.13 -36.88
N GLN A 250 8.62 -1.26 -37.05
CA GLN A 250 8.58 -0.32 -38.17
C GLN A 250 9.70 0.73 -38.06
N LEU A 251 9.99 1.20 -36.85
CA LEU A 251 11.03 2.22 -36.61
C LEU A 251 12.45 1.63 -36.64
N PHE A 252 12.61 0.40 -36.14
CA PHE A 252 13.89 -0.28 -35.95
C PHE A 252 13.86 -1.70 -36.54
N PRO A 253 13.94 -1.86 -37.88
CA PRO A 253 13.82 -3.16 -38.53
C PRO A 253 14.92 -4.17 -38.20
N THR A 254 16.04 -3.70 -37.64
CA THR A 254 17.17 -4.53 -37.19
C THR A 254 17.06 -4.96 -35.72
N GLY A 255 16.03 -4.48 -35.02
CA GLY A 255 15.81 -4.84 -33.63
C GLY A 255 15.28 -6.26 -33.49
N PHE A 256 15.46 -6.83 -32.30
CA PHE A 256 14.96 -8.15 -31.97
C PHE A 256 14.37 -8.20 -30.57
N GLU A 257 13.38 -9.08 -30.41
CA GLU A 257 12.62 -9.24 -29.20
C GLU A 257 13.11 -10.41 -28.36
N THR A 258 13.02 -10.27 -27.04
CA THR A 258 13.08 -11.38 -26.10
C THR A 258 11.86 -11.31 -25.19
N TYR A 259 11.11 -12.41 -25.15
CA TYR A 259 9.93 -12.54 -24.31
C TYR A 259 10.32 -13.00 -22.91
N HIS A 260 9.89 -12.26 -21.89
CA HIS A 260 10.13 -12.57 -20.49
C HIS A 260 8.81 -13.01 -19.86
N LYS A 261 8.73 -14.31 -19.57
CA LYS A 261 7.59 -14.90 -18.89
C LYS A 261 7.70 -14.68 -17.38
N SER A 262 6.63 -14.18 -16.81
CA SER A 262 6.42 -14.01 -15.38
C SER A 262 5.86 -15.29 -14.75
N ASP A 263 6.20 -15.52 -13.49
CA ASP A 263 5.54 -16.53 -12.66
C ASP A 263 4.08 -16.15 -12.35
N LEU A 264 3.79 -14.85 -12.36
CA LEU A 264 2.45 -14.29 -12.17
C LEU A 264 1.75 -14.07 -13.53
N PRO A 265 0.49 -14.52 -13.71
CA PRO A 265 -0.27 -14.30 -14.94
C PRO A 265 -0.39 -12.82 -15.30
N ASP A 266 -0.39 -12.51 -16.60
CA ASP A 266 -0.55 -11.15 -17.13
C ASP A 266 0.58 -10.15 -16.79
N HIS A 267 1.66 -10.61 -16.16
CA HIS A 267 2.84 -9.81 -15.83
C HIS A 267 4.03 -9.99 -16.79
N ASP A 268 3.77 -10.57 -17.95
CA ASP A 268 4.76 -10.83 -18.99
C ASP A 268 5.18 -9.51 -19.68
N PHE A 269 6.45 -9.43 -20.07
CA PHE A 269 7.00 -8.28 -20.78
C PHE A 269 7.95 -8.71 -21.89
N VAL A 270 8.19 -7.81 -22.83
CA VAL A 270 9.11 -8.00 -23.95
C VAL A 270 10.22 -6.98 -23.82
N SER A 271 11.47 -7.43 -23.99
CA SER A 271 12.60 -6.55 -24.21
C SER A 271 12.92 -6.51 -25.69
N PHE A 272 12.86 -5.32 -26.30
CA PHE A 272 13.19 -5.08 -27.69
C PHE A 272 14.55 -4.38 -27.76
N MET A 273 15.56 -5.06 -28.30
CA MET A 273 16.92 -4.54 -28.40
C MET A 273 17.19 -4.06 -29.82
N VAL A 274 17.72 -2.86 -29.95
CA VAL A 274 18.20 -2.28 -31.22
C VAL A 274 19.72 -2.26 -31.19
N PRO A 275 20.41 -2.94 -32.13
CA PRO A 275 21.86 -2.89 -32.19
C PRO A 275 22.36 -1.47 -32.52
N PRO A 276 23.60 -1.12 -32.17
CA PRO A 276 24.16 0.17 -32.56
C PRO A 276 24.26 0.27 -34.09
N ALA A 277 24.16 1.48 -34.62
CA ALA A 277 24.39 1.71 -36.05
C ALA A 277 25.82 1.30 -36.41
N ALA A 278 25.98 0.57 -37.53
CA ALA A 278 27.30 0.26 -38.05
C ALA A 278 28.01 1.59 -38.39
N GLN A 279 29.21 1.78 -37.83
CA GLN A 279 30.10 2.90 -38.19
C GLN A 279 30.64 2.71 -39.61
#